data_AF-A0A1I7H1S7-F1
#
_entry.id   AF-A0A1I7H1S7-F1
#
_cell.length_a   1.000
_cell.length_b   1.000
_cell.length_c   1.000
_cell.angle_alpha   90.00
_cell.angle_beta   90.00
_cell.angle_gamma   90.00
#
_symmetry.space_group_name_H-M   'P 1'
#
loop_
_entity.id
_entity.type
_entity.pdbx_description
1 polymer ?
#
loop_
_entity_poly.entity_id
_entity_poly.type
_entity_poly.pdbx_seq_one_letter_code
_entity_poly.pdbx_strand_id
1 'polypeptide(L)'
;MARIGTDTIIEGLTFDDVLLRPAASSVMPAEVNLGTRLTRSIRLNMPIIASAMDTVTEARMAIAMAQNGGLGVIHRNLEPPEQAEQVRLVKKYESGMVLNPITIHPDETLADAYGLMRQHGISGIPVVERGPNGSRGKLVGILTNRDTRFATNQGQPVAELMTRDRLITVREGVTQDEAKRLLHQFRIEKLLVVDDHYRCIGLITVKDIEKQVAYPNAIKDEQGRLRCAAATTTGDGGFERAERLIDAGCDVIVVDTAHGHSAKVLESVRRVKTLSNAVQVIAGNVATREGAQALIDAGADAIKVGIGPGSICTTRIVAGVGVPQLTAIMEAVEAGNEADVPVIADGGIKYSGDLAKAIAAGASVAMLGSLLAGTDEAPGEVFLYQGRSYKSYRGMGSVGAMARGSADRYFQAEVSDTHKLVPEGIEGQVPYKGPVAAVLHQLSGGLRAAMGYVGAPSIPEMQEKAQFIRITNAGLRESHVHDVTITRESPNYPGRV
;
A
#
# COMPACT_ATOMS: atom_id res chain seq x y z
N MET A 1 34.08 13.26 -22.56
CA MET A 1 34.40 14.22 -21.48
C MET A 1 33.13 14.96 -21.12
N ALA A 2 32.74 14.98 -19.84
CA ALA A 2 31.65 15.84 -19.39
C ALA A 2 32.08 17.31 -19.57
N ARG A 3 31.33 18.09 -20.33
CA ARG A 3 31.59 19.52 -20.55
C ARG A 3 30.57 20.31 -19.75
N ILE A 4 31.03 21.19 -18.87
CA ILE A 4 30.18 22.18 -18.20
C ILE A 4 30.07 23.36 -19.17
N GLY A 5 29.12 23.26 -20.12
CA GLY A 5 28.76 24.39 -20.98
C GLY A 5 27.75 25.26 -20.27
N THR A 6 28.04 26.56 -20.13
CA THR A 6 27.17 27.53 -19.43
C THR A 6 25.79 27.68 -20.07
N ASP A 7 25.63 27.30 -21.34
CA ASP A 7 24.35 27.33 -22.07
C ASP A 7 23.56 26.00 -21.97
N THR A 8 24.04 25.03 -21.17
CA THR A 8 23.50 23.65 -21.07
C THR A 8 23.24 23.17 -19.64
N ILE A 9 23.37 24.03 -18.62
CA ILE A 9 23.05 23.65 -17.24
C ILE A 9 21.55 23.84 -17.01
N ILE A 10 20.83 22.72 -16.82
CA ILE A 10 19.42 22.73 -16.46
C ILE A 10 19.31 23.10 -14.98
N GLU A 11 18.55 24.16 -14.68
CA GLU A 11 18.21 24.50 -13.30
C GLU A 11 17.09 23.59 -12.80
N GLY A 12 17.34 22.87 -11.70
CA GLY A 12 16.37 22.01 -11.05
C GLY A 12 15.89 22.59 -9.72
N LEU A 13 14.60 22.38 -9.41
CA LEU A 13 13.95 22.84 -8.19
C LEU A 13 13.47 21.64 -7.35
N THR A 14 13.48 21.80 -6.04
CA THR A 14 12.86 20.89 -5.07
C THR A 14 11.70 21.58 -4.35
N PHE A 15 11.04 20.86 -3.43
CA PHE A 15 9.85 21.37 -2.73
C PHE A 15 10.12 22.66 -1.94
N ASP A 16 11.29 22.79 -1.33
CA ASP A 16 11.67 23.96 -0.53
C ASP A 16 11.99 25.20 -1.38
N ASP A 17 12.18 25.05 -2.69
CA ASP A 17 12.47 26.18 -3.60
C ASP A 17 11.20 26.91 -4.07
N VAL A 18 10.02 26.37 -3.77
CA VAL A 18 8.74 26.87 -4.30
C VAL A 18 7.62 26.91 -3.26
N LEU A 19 6.63 27.78 -3.50
CA LEU A 19 5.32 27.78 -2.85
C LEU A 19 4.21 27.65 -3.88
N LEU A 20 3.04 27.16 -3.47
CA LEU A 20 1.82 27.23 -4.26
C LEU A 20 1.22 28.64 -4.14
N ARG A 21 0.94 29.27 -5.27
CA ARG A 21 0.29 30.58 -5.31
C ARG A 21 -1.22 30.40 -5.07
N PRO A 22 -1.82 31.10 -4.09
CA PRO A 22 -3.27 31.08 -3.90
C PRO A 22 -4.01 31.60 -5.13
N ALA A 23 -5.21 31.08 -5.38
CA ALA A 23 -6.06 31.47 -6.50
C ALA A 23 -7.52 31.67 -6.04
N ALA A 24 -8.38 32.13 -6.94
CA ALA A 24 -9.80 32.28 -6.65
C ALA A 24 -10.42 30.90 -6.33
N SER A 25 -11.17 30.82 -5.23
CA SER A 25 -11.75 29.57 -4.75
C SER A 25 -13.19 29.77 -4.30
N SER A 26 -14.05 28.84 -4.73
CA SER A 26 -15.44 28.71 -4.29
C SER A 26 -15.68 27.37 -3.58
N VAL A 27 -14.61 26.63 -3.25
CA VAL A 27 -14.68 25.25 -2.73
C VAL A 27 -14.06 25.21 -1.35
N MET A 28 -14.76 24.60 -0.40
CA MET A 28 -14.26 24.41 0.95
C MET A 28 -13.40 23.13 1.04
N PRO A 29 -12.34 23.08 1.87
CA PRO A 29 -11.51 21.89 2.04
C PRO A 29 -12.27 20.59 2.38
N ALA A 30 -13.42 20.70 3.04
CA ALA A 30 -14.25 19.54 3.37
C ALA A 30 -14.94 18.92 2.14
N GLU A 31 -15.13 19.70 1.07
CA GLU A 31 -15.88 19.33 -0.14
C GLU A 31 -14.98 18.73 -1.22
N VAL A 32 -13.66 18.91 -1.12
CA VAL A 32 -12.73 18.44 -2.16
C VAL A 32 -12.65 16.91 -2.22
N ASN A 33 -12.43 16.37 -3.40
CA ASN A 33 -12.26 14.95 -3.64
C ASN A 33 -10.77 14.61 -3.83
N LEU A 34 -10.26 13.72 -2.98
CA LEU A 34 -8.87 13.24 -3.02
C LEU A 34 -8.68 11.99 -3.90
N GLY A 35 -9.75 11.47 -4.49
CA GLY A 35 -9.70 10.30 -5.35
C GLY A 35 -8.80 10.51 -6.56
N THR A 36 -7.97 9.52 -6.86
CA THR A 36 -6.94 9.59 -7.92
C THR A 36 -6.73 8.24 -8.59
N ARG A 37 -5.91 8.19 -9.64
CA ARG A 37 -5.47 6.97 -10.32
C ARG A 37 -4.08 6.58 -9.81
N LEU A 38 -3.92 5.35 -9.32
CA LEU A 38 -2.61 4.77 -9.07
C LEU A 38 -2.02 4.22 -10.37
N THR A 39 -2.86 3.56 -11.16
CA THR A 39 -2.53 3.00 -12.47
C THR A 39 -3.67 3.30 -13.43
N ARG A 40 -3.59 2.81 -14.67
CA ARG A 40 -4.68 2.98 -15.63
C ARG A 40 -6.02 2.42 -15.15
N SER A 41 -6.02 1.29 -14.44
CA SER A 41 -7.23 0.61 -13.96
C SER A 41 -7.50 0.77 -12.47
N ILE A 42 -6.48 1.00 -11.64
CA ILE A 42 -6.63 1.07 -10.18
C ILE A 42 -6.75 2.51 -9.72
N ARG A 43 -7.85 2.80 -9.01
CA ARG A 43 -8.10 4.08 -8.34
C ARG A 43 -7.86 3.97 -6.84
N LEU A 44 -7.40 5.07 -6.25
CA LEU A 44 -7.28 5.26 -4.81
C LEU A 44 -8.26 6.33 -4.35
N ASN A 45 -8.68 6.27 -3.09
CA ASN A 45 -9.51 7.29 -2.46
C ASN A 45 -8.68 8.38 -1.75
N MET A 46 -7.36 8.16 -1.65
CA MET A 46 -6.37 9.08 -1.13
C MET A 46 -5.06 8.91 -1.92
N PRO A 47 -4.35 10.00 -2.30
CA PRO A 47 -3.19 9.93 -3.19
C PRO A 47 -1.89 9.61 -2.43
N ILE A 48 -1.93 8.63 -1.52
CA ILE A 48 -0.81 8.25 -0.66
C ILE A 48 -0.61 6.74 -0.68
N ILE A 49 0.62 6.30 -0.94
CA ILE A 49 1.03 4.91 -0.79
C ILE A 49 2.25 4.76 0.13
N ALA A 50 2.34 3.62 0.82
CA ALA A 50 3.46 3.31 1.71
C ALA A 50 4.60 2.61 0.95
N SER A 51 5.83 3.05 1.19
CA SER A 51 7.01 2.59 0.46
C SER A 51 7.37 1.12 0.72
N ALA A 52 7.97 0.47 -0.28
CA ALA A 52 8.46 -0.91 -0.25
C ALA A 52 9.74 -1.06 0.58
N MET A 53 9.65 -0.84 1.89
CA MET A 53 10.80 -0.89 2.80
C MET A 53 10.52 -1.78 4.01
N ASP A 54 11.55 -2.49 4.48
CA ASP A 54 11.46 -3.42 5.62
C ASP A 54 11.23 -2.76 6.97
N THR A 55 11.29 -1.43 7.02
CA THR A 55 10.93 -0.60 8.18
C THR A 55 9.67 0.22 7.95
N VAL A 56 8.91 -0.07 6.88
CA VAL A 56 7.67 0.66 6.55
C VAL A 56 6.50 -0.27 6.28
N THR A 57 6.64 -1.25 5.37
CA THR A 57 5.44 -1.94 4.85
C THR A 57 5.54 -3.46 4.82
N GLU A 58 4.82 -4.08 5.75
CA GLU A 58 4.37 -5.49 5.70
C GLU A 58 2.82 -5.52 5.71
N ALA A 59 2.20 -6.69 5.92
CA ALA A 59 0.75 -6.86 5.85
C ALA A 59 -0.02 -5.87 6.76
N ARG A 60 0.44 -5.61 7.99
CA ARG A 60 -0.24 -4.68 8.91
C ARG A 60 -0.35 -3.27 8.34
N MET A 61 0.74 -2.72 7.83
CA MET A 61 0.76 -1.42 7.15
C MET A 61 -0.08 -1.48 5.86
N ALA A 62 0.06 -2.52 5.04
CA ALA A 62 -0.69 -2.63 3.79
C ALA A 62 -2.22 -2.68 4.01
N ILE A 63 -2.68 -3.41 5.04
CA ILE A 63 -4.08 -3.43 5.47
C ILE A 63 -4.53 -2.03 5.90
N ALA A 64 -3.78 -1.38 6.80
CA ALA A 64 -4.15 -0.07 7.32
C ALA A 64 -4.19 1.00 6.23
N MET A 65 -3.23 0.99 5.29
CA MET A 65 -3.24 1.87 4.12
C MET A 65 -4.48 1.62 3.25
N ALA A 66 -4.75 0.36 2.91
CA ALA A 66 -5.89 -0.02 2.07
C ALA A 66 -7.22 0.39 2.70
N GLN A 67 -7.39 0.20 4.02
CA GLN A 67 -8.57 0.62 4.77
C GLN A 67 -8.77 2.15 4.78
N ASN A 68 -7.70 2.93 4.79
CA ASN A 68 -7.75 4.40 4.77
C ASN A 68 -7.79 4.99 3.34
N GLY A 69 -7.88 4.15 2.31
CA GLY A 69 -8.05 4.58 0.92
C GLY A 69 -6.75 4.83 0.15
N GLY A 70 -5.60 4.56 0.76
CA GLY A 70 -4.29 4.51 0.11
C GLY A 70 -3.89 3.06 -0.18
N LEU A 71 -2.61 2.79 -0.47
CA LEU A 71 -2.13 1.42 -0.74
C LEU A 71 -0.75 1.18 -0.12
N GLY A 72 -0.49 -0.03 0.39
CA GLY A 72 0.85 -0.43 0.85
C GLY A 72 1.57 -1.29 -0.17
N VAL A 73 2.86 -1.03 -0.37
CA VAL A 73 3.76 -1.88 -1.17
C VAL A 73 4.61 -2.76 -0.25
N ILE A 74 4.35 -4.07 -0.24
CA ILE A 74 5.09 -5.03 0.59
C ILE A 74 6.53 -5.15 0.05
N HIS A 75 7.52 -4.94 0.92
CA HIS A 75 8.93 -4.98 0.54
C HIS A 75 9.41 -6.38 0.13
N ARG A 76 10.60 -6.43 -0.48
CA ARG A 76 11.19 -7.67 -1.01
C ARG A 76 12.35 -8.26 -0.20
N ASN A 77 12.76 -7.64 0.90
CA ASN A 77 13.69 -8.22 1.90
C ASN A 77 13.09 -9.40 2.71
N LEU A 78 12.15 -10.14 2.11
CA LEU A 78 11.56 -11.38 2.60
C LEU A 78 11.86 -12.46 1.58
N GLU A 79 11.89 -13.72 2.02
CA GLU A 79 11.93 -14.81 1.06
C GLU A 79 10.67 -14.79 0.17
N PRO A 80 10.74 -15.18 -1.12
CA PRO A 80 9.60 -15.10 -2.02
C PRO A 80 8.30 -15.74 -1.48
N PRO A 81 8.33 -16.92 -0.81
CA PRO A 81 7.14 -17.51 -0.19
C PRO A 81 6.57 -16.67 0.96
N GLU A 82 7.43 -16.07 1.78
CA GLU A 82 7.02 -15.24 2.92
C GLU A 82 6.37 -13.95 2.45
N GLN A 83 6.94 -13.30 1.42
CA GLN A 83 6.34 -12.11 0.81
C GLN A 83 4.95 -12.42 0.21
N ALA A 84 4.81 -13.57 -0.44
CA ALA A 84 3.53 -14.04 -0.96
C ALA A 84 2.51 -14.29 0.17
N GLU A 85 2.95 -14.80 1.33
CA GLU A 85 2.06 -14.93 2.49
C GLU A 85 1.63 -13.58 3.05
N GLN A 86 2.51 -12.57 3.09
CA GLN A 86 2.12 -11.21 3.46
C GLN A 86 1.02 -10.66 2.53
N VAL A 87 1.11 -10.91 1.22
CA VAL A 87 0.03 -10.58 0.27
C VAL A 87 -1.26 -11.32 0.66
N ARG A 88 -1.20 -12.64 0.87
CA ARG A 88 -2.39 -13.44 1.24
C ARG A 88 -3.04 -12.95 2.52
N LEU A 89 -2.27 -12.52 3.51
CA LEU A 89 -2.78 -11.94 4.76
C LEU A 89 -3.60 -10.68 4.48
N VAL A 90 -3.14 -9.79 3.59
CA VAL A 90 -3.91 -8.59 3.20
C VAL A 90 -5.18 -9.00 2.45
N LYS A 91 -5.08 -9.87 1.43
CA LYS A 91 -6.22 -10.28 0.61
C LYS A 91 -7.28 -11.05 1.39
N LYS A 92 -6.92 -11.73 2.49
CA LYS A 92 -7.83 -12.44 3.39
C LYS A 92 -8.36 -11.58 4.54
N TYR A 93 -7.82 -10.38 4.75
CA TYR A 93 -8.14 -9.60 5.95
C TYR A 93 -9.61 -9.15 5.97
N GLU A 94 -10.10 -8.70 4.83
CA GLU A 94 -11.49 -8.29 4.64
C GLU A 94 -11.90 -8.84 3.28
N SER A 95 -13.01 -9.56 3.25
CA SER A 95 -13.61 -10.04 2.01
C SER A 95 -15.11 -9.76 2.11
N GLY A 96 -15.70 -9.11 1.11
CA GLY A 96 -17.15 -8.89 1.09
C GLY A 96 -17.95 -10.19 1.22
N MET A 97 -17.37 -11.30 0.78
CA MET A 97 -17.81 -12.67 0.98
C MET A 97 -16.59 -13.60 0.97
N VAL A 98 -16.51 -14.54 1.90
CA VAL A 98 -15.50 -15.61 1.88
C VAL A 98 -15.95 -16.65 0.87
N LEU A 99 -15.26 -16.74 -0.27
CA LEU A 99 -15.47 -17.78 -1.27
C LEU A 99 -14.86 -19.11 -0.83
N ASN A 100 -15.54 -20.22 -1.13
CA ASN A 100 -15.10 -21.58 -0.79
C ASN A 100 -14.68 -21.73 0.69
N PRO A 101 -15.53 -21.35 1.65
CA PRO A 101 -15.18 -21.36 3.07
C PRO A 101 -14.70 -22.74 3.50
N ILE A 102 -13.80 -22.81 4.49
CA ILE A 102 -13.39 -24.08 5.10
C ILE A 102 -14.65 -24.74 5.67
N THR A 103 -14.85 -26.02 5.38
CA THR A 103 -16.00 -26.79 5.81
C THR A 103 -15.57 -27.98 6.65
N ILE A 104 -16.50 -28.52 7.43
CA ILE A 104 -16.32 -29.73 8.23
C ILE A 104 -17.47 -30.71 7.94
N HIS A 105 -17.28 -31.99 8.24
CA HIS A 105 -18.28 -33.03 8.06
C HIS A 105 -19.03 -33.37 9.36
N PRO A 106 -20.27 -33.89 9.28
CA PRO A 106 -21.08 -34.18 10.46
C PRO A 106 -20.49 -35.26 11.38
N ASP A 107 -19.73 -36.19 10.82
CA ASP A 107 -19.08 -37.33 11.49
C ASP A 107 -17.74 -36.98 12.14
N GLU A 108 -17.16 -35.82 11.82
CA GLU A 108 -15.93 -35.33 12.45
C GLU A 108 -16.18 -34.88 13.88
N THR A 109 -15.12 -34.81 14.68
CA THR A 109 -15.22 -34.58 16.12
C THR A 109 -15.11 -33.10 16.49
N LEU A 110 -15.52 -32.76 17.71
CA LEU A 110 -15.29 -31.44 18.29
C LEU A 110 -13.79 -31.08 18.33
N ALA A 111 -12.90 -32.06 18.53
CA ALA A 111 -11.46 -31.85 18.47
C ALA A 111 -11.00 -31.38 17.08
N ASP A 112 -11.52 -32.00 16.02
CA ASP A 112 -11.22 -31.64 14.62
C ASP A 112 -11.72 -30.22 14.32
N ALA A 113 -12.93 -29.90 14.75
CA ALA A 113 -13.50 -28.55 14.63
C ALA A 113 -12.63 -27.51 15.33
N TYR A 114 -12.20 -27.76 16.57
CA TYR A 114 -11.29 -26.85 17.30
C TYR A 114 -9.91 -26.77 16.65
N GLY A 115 -9.44 -27.83 16.00
CA GLY A 115 -8.22 -27.83 15.20
C GLY A 115 -8.33 -26.84 14.04
N LEU A 116 -9.37 -26.98 13.22
CA LEU A 116 -9.64 -26.08 12.08
C LEU A 116 -9.86 -24.64 12.54
N MET A 117 -10.67 -24.42 13.57
CA MET A 117 -10.93 -23.08 14.11
C MET A 117 -9.65 -22.39 14.59
N ARG A 118 -8.77 -23.09 15.31
CA ARG A 118 -7.49 -22.54 15.79
C ARG A 118 -6.50 -22.31 14.66
N GLN A 119 -6.35 -23.29 13.77
CA GLN A 119 -5.42 -23.22 12.65
C GLN A 119 -5.73 -22.05 11.72
N HIS A 120 -7.01 -21.77 11.49
CA HIS A 120 -7.45 -20.75 10.54
C HIS A 120 -8.00 -19.47 11.19
N GLY A 121 -8.04 -19.41 12.53
CA GLY A 121 -8.53 -18.24 13.27
C GLY A 121 -10.01 -17.92 13.00
N ILE A 122 -10.84 -18.92 12.72
CA ILE A 122 -12.25 -18.78 12.37
C ILE A 122 -13.17 -19.18 13.54
N SER A 123 -14.26 -18.43 13.73
CA SER A 123 -15.22 -18.65 14.82
C SER A 123 -16.49 -19.39 14.39
N GLY A 124 -16.54 -19.89 13.16
CA GLY A 124 -17.62 -20.73 12.69
C GLY A 124 -17.31 -21.39 11.35
N ILE A 125 -17.81 -22.61 11.18
CA ILE A 125 -17.48 -23.51 10.08
C ILE A 125 -18.79 -24.09 9.53
N PRO A 126 -19.10 -23.90 8.23
CA PRO A 126 -20.18 -24.60 7.57
C PRO A 126 -19.98 -26.11 7.62
N VAL A 127 -21.04 -26.85 7.94
CA VAL A 127 -21.03 -28.31 7.95
C VAL A 127 -21.65 -28.83 6.66
N VAL A 128 -20.90 -29.64 5.93
CA VAL A 128 -21.30 -30.18 4.62
C VAL A 128 -21.18 -31.69 4.58
N GLU A 129 -22.07 -32.34 3.84
CA GLU A 129 -21.94 -33.77 3.53
C GLU A 129 -20.69 -34.04 2.68
N ARG A 130 -20.22 -35.30 2.72
CA ARG A 130 -19.20 -35.77 1.78
C ARG A 130 -19.85 -35.93 0.40
N GLY A 131 -19.35 -35.20 -0.58
CA GLY A 131 -19.82 -35.32 -1.96
C GLY A 131 -19.17 -36.49 -2.70
N PRO A 132 -19.68 -36.88 -3.87
CA PRO A 132 -19.09 -37.92 -4.70
C PRO A 132 -17.64 -37.58 -5.06
N ASN A 133 -16.76 -38.57 -5.06
CA ASN A 133 -15.34 -38.45 -5.47
C ASN A 133 -14.56 -37.34 -4.74
N GLY A 134 -14.89 -37.05 -3.47
CA GLY A 134 -14.20 -36.04 -2.67
C GLY A 134 -14.64 -34.60 -2.92
N SER A 135 -15.71 -34.38 -3.69
CA SER A 135 -16.32 -33.06 -3.87
C SER A 135 -17.11 -32.61 -2.62
N ARG A 136 -17.40 -31.31 -2.51
CA ARG A 136 -18.26 -30.79 -1.42
C ARG A 136 -19.71 -31.23 -1.65
N GLY A 137 -20.30 -31.88 -0.64
CA GLY A 137 -21.70 -32.26 -0.63
C GLY A 137 -22.61 -31.09 -0.23
N LYS A 138 -23.85 -31.43 0.12
CA LYS A 138 -24.88 -30.46 0.50
C LYS A 138 -24.55 -29.80 1.83
N LEU A 139 -24.91 -28.53 1.99
CA LEU A 139 -24.87 -27.84 3.28
C LEU A 139 -25.93 -28.44 4.22
N VAL A 140 -25.49 -28.89 5.40
CA VAL A 140 -26.35 -29.54 6.41
C VAL A 140 -26.32 -28.87 7.78
N GLY A 141 -25.41 -27.93 8.01
CA GLY A 141 -25.34 -27.20 9.27
C GLY A 141 -24.33 -26.07 9.29
N ILE A 142 -24.24 -25.39 10.43
CA ILE A 142 -23.12 -24.53 10.78
C ILE A 142 -22.75 -24.77 12.24
N LEU A 143 -21.46 -24.86 12.50
CA LEU A 143 -20.92 -24.95 13.85
C LEU A 143 -20.23 -23.62 14.19
N THR A 144 -20.61 -22.99 15.30
CA THR A 144 -20.05 -21.71 15.73
C THR A 144 -19.43 -21.81 17.13
N ASN A 145 -18.62 -20.80 17.50
CA ASN A 145 -18.09 -20.69 18.87
C ASN A 145 -19.18 -20.71 19.95
N ARG A 146 -20.42 -20.30 19.63
CA ARG A 146 -21.53 -20.33 20.58
C ARG A 146 -21.97 -21.77 20.89
N ASP A 147 -21.93 -22.62 19.87
CA ASP A 147 -22.40 -24.01 19.95
C ASP A 147 -21.38 -24.89 20.68
N THR A 148 -20.09 -24.57 20.56
CA THR A 148 -18.99 -25.34 21.17
C THR A 148 -18.58 -24.85 22.56
N ARG A 149 -18.97 -23.62 22.96
CA ARG A 149 -18.49 -22.94 24.19
C ARG A 149 -18.60 -23.78 25.47
N PHE A 150 -19.63 -24.61 25.59
CA PHE A 150 -19.89 -25.43 26.79
C PHE A 150 -19.69 -26.93 26.53
N ALA A 151 -19.26 -27.32 25.34
CA ALA A 151 -19.01 -28.70 25.00
C ALA A 151 -17.63 -29.13 25.56
N THR A 152 -17.64 -30.12 26.45
CA THR A 152 -16.44 -30.62 27.14
C THR A 152 -15.89 -31.91 26.54
N ASN A 153 -16.74 -32.71 25.88
CA ASN A 153 -16.35 -33.97 25.25
C ASN A 153 -15.73 -33.72 23.87
N GLN A 154 -14.40 -33.83 23.78
CA GLN A 154 -13.64 -33.65 22.53
C GLN A 154 -13.99 -34.68 21.44
N GLY A 155 -14.47 -35.86 21.81
CA GLY A 155 -14.89 -36.91 20.87
C GLY A 155 -16.33 -36.78 20.39
N GLN A 156 -17.07 -35.77 20.84
CA GLN A 156 -18.46 -35.58 20.44
C GLN A 156 -18.55 -35.24 18.94
N PRO A 157 -19.42 -35.91 18.16
CA PRO A 157 -19.59 -35.61 16.74
C PRO A 157 -20.12 -34.20 16.48
N VAL A 158 -19.63 -33.55 15.44
CA VAL A 158 -20.05 -32.21 14.99
C VAL A 158 -21.55 -32.16 14.72
N ALA A 159 -22.12 -33.24 14.16
CA ALA A 159 -23.56 -33.34 13.93
C ALA A 159 -24.36 -32.96 15.19
N GLU A 160 -23.98 -33.47 16.36
CA GLU A 160 -24.72 -33.25 17.62
C GLU A 160 -24.68 -31.82 18.13
N LEU A 161 -23.66 -31.06 17.75
CA LEU A 161 -23.43 -29.68 18.21
C LEU A 161 -23.86 -28.62 17.19
N MET A 162 -23.86 -28.96 15.90
CA MET A 162 -24.12 -27.98 14.84
C MET A 162 -25.58 -27.49 14.86
N THR A 163 -25.77 -26.24 14.45
CA THR A 163 -27.11 -25.73 14.12
C THR A 163 -27.57 -26.38 12.80
N ARG A 164 -28.67 -27.14 12.86
CA ARG A 164 -29.27 -27.85 11.70
C ARG A 164 -30.57 -27.19 11.23
N ASP A 165 -31.39 -26.78 12.19
CA ASP A 165 -32.72 -26.23 11.94
C ASP A 165 -32.65 -24.71 11.75
N ARG A 166 -33.43 -24.19 10.80
CA ARG A 166 -33.49 -22.75 10.46
C ARG A 166 -32.14 -22.16 10.03
N LEU A 167 -31.38 -22.92 9.23
CA LEU A 167 -30.22 -22.37 8.51
C LEU A 167 -30.67 -21.24 7.60
N ILE A 168 -30.27 -20.02 7.94
CA ILE A 168 -30.51 -18.86 7.11
C ILE A 168 -29.42 -18.83 6.04
N THR A 169 -29.86 -18.99 4.79
CA THR A 169 -28.98 -19.02 3.62
C THR A 169 -29.42 -17.96 2.62
N VAL A 170 -28.49 -17.55 1.77
CA VAL A 170 -28.73 -16.65 0.64
C VAL A 170 -28.12 -17.23 -0.62
N ARG A 171 -28.58 -16.77 -1.76
CA ARG A 171 -28.03 -17.15 -3.07
C ARG A 171 -26.89 -16.21 -3.46
N GLU A 172 -26.12 -16.62 -4.45
CA GLU A 172 -25.15 -15.75 -5.11
C GLU A 172 -25.84 -14.48 -5.65
N GLY A 173 -25.16 -13.33 -5.54
CA GLY A 173 -25.71 -12.02 -5.94
C GLY A 173 -26.52 -11.29 -4.86
N VAL A 174 -26.59 -11.81 -3.62
CA VAL A 174 -27.20 -11.08 -2.49
C VAL A 174 -26.56 -9.71 -2.31
N THR A 175 -27.39 -8.69 -2.14
CA THR A 175 -26.88 -7.34 -1.86
C THR A 175 -26.40 -7.22 -0.42
N GLN A 176 -25.46 -6.31 -0.16
CA GLN A 176 -24.97 -6.10 1.20
C GLN A 176 -26.06 -5.63 2.16
N ASP A 177 -26.98 -4.78 1.71
CA ASP A 177 -28.06 -4.29 2.55
C ASP A 177 -29.06 -5.40 2.90
N GLU A 178 -29.30 -6.32 1.96
CA GLU A 178 -30.08 -7.53 2.23
C GLU A 178 -29.36 -8.46 3.21
N ALA A 179 -28.06 -8.69 3.02
CA ALA A 179 -27.25 -9.48 3.95
C ALA A 179 -27.27 -8.89 5.37
N LYS A 180 -27.10 -7.57 5.50
CA LYS A 180 -27.23 -6.82 6.78
C LYS A 180 -28.60 -7.02 7.41
N ARG A 181 -29.66 -6.88 6.61
CA ARG A 181 -31.05 -7.06 7.08
C ARG A 181 -31.26 -8.46 7.62
N LEU A 182 -30.78 -9.50 6.93
CA LEU A 182 -30.92 -10.89 7.35
C LEU A 182 -30.11 -11.19 8.62
N LEU A 183 -28.85 -10.75 8.69
CA LEU A 183 -28.01 -10.90 9.88
C LEU A 183 -28.66 -10.26 11.11
N HIS A 184 -29.22 -9.04 10.95
CA HIS A 184 -29.94 -8.34 12.02
C HIS A 184 -31.27 -9.00 12.40
N GLN A 185 -32.11 -9.34 11.40
CA GLN A 185 -33.43 -9.94 11.59
C GLN A 185 -33.35 -11.26 12.34
N PHE A 186 -32.41 -12.12 11.96
CA PHE A 186 -32.23 -13.44 12.54
C PHE A 186 -31.22 -13.47 13.71
N ARG A 187 -30.58 -12.33 14.01
CA ARG A 187 -29.59 -12.16 15.09
C ARG A 187 -28.46 -13.20 15.01
N ILE A 188 -27.93 -13.36 13.79
CA ILE A 188 -26.84 -14.28 13.48
C ILE A 188 -25.61 -13.49 13.04
N GLU A 189 -24.42 -14.04 13.30
CA GLU A 189 -23.13 -13.39 12.95
C GLU A 189 -22.60 -13.79 11.57
N LYS A 190 -23.16 -14.85 10.99
CA LYS A 190 -22.67 -15.50 9.78
C LYS A 190 -23.84 -15.87 8.89
N LEU A 191 -23.73 -15.56 7.60
CA LEU A 191 -24.73 -15.83 6.58
C LEU A 191 -24.12 -16.74 5.51
N LEU A 192 -24.72 -17.90 5.31
CA LEU A 192 -24.22 -18.92 4.39
C LEU A 192 -24.72 -18.63 2.97
N VAL A 193 -23.82 -18.67 2.00
CA VAL A 193 -24.16 -18.50 0.58
C VAL A 193 -24.16 -19.86 -0.09
N VAL A 194 -25.28 -20.19 -0.73
CA VAL A 194 -25.50 -21.48 -1.38
C VAL A 194 -25.82 -21.34 -2.87
N ASP A 195 -25.44 -22.36 -3.64
CA ASP A 195 -25.83 -22.49 -5.04
C ASP A 195 -27.21 -23.15 -5.21
N ASP A 196 -27.63 -23.37 -6.45
CA ASP A 196 -28.89 -24.06 -6.81
C ASP A 196 -29.01 -25.48 -6.26
N HIS A 197 -27.88 -26.14 -5.98
CA HIS A 197 -27.83 -27.50 -5.43
C HIS A 197 -27.71 -27.51 -3.90
N TYR A 198 -27.83 -26.34 -3.26
CA TYR A 198 -27.70 -26.15 -1.82
C TYR A 198 -26.30 -26.52 -1.26
N ARG A 199 -25.26 -26.36 -2.08
CA ARG A 199 -23.87 -26.50 -1.67
C ARG A 199 -23.35 -25.17 -1.14
N CYS A 200 -22.54 -25.19 -0.09
CA CYS A 200 -21.96 -23.96 0.48
C CYS A 200 -20.82 -23.44 -0.41
N ILE A 201 -21.12 -22.35 -1.12
CA ILE A 201 -20.18 -21.66 -2.02
C ILE A 201 -19.55 -20.43 -1.38
N GLY A 202 -20.16 -19.89 -0.32
CA GLY A 202 -19.65 -18.69 0.35
C GLY A 202 -20.13 -18.49 1.78
N LEU A 203 -19.51 -17.53 2.48
CA LEU A 203 -19.86 -17.10 3.84
C LEU A 203 -19.69 -15.58 3.97
N ILE A 204 -20.72 -14.89 4.45
CA ILE A 204 -20.67 -13.45 4.79
C ILE A 204 -20.67 -13.32 6.32
N THR A 205 -19.83 -12.45 6.87
CA THR A 205 -19.73 -12.25 8.33
C THR A 205 -20.09 -10.83 8.75
N VAL A 206 -20.66 -10.68 9.96
CA VAL A 206 -20.92 -9.36 10.56
C VAL A 206 -19.62 -8.55 10.70
N LYS A 207 -18.50 -9.23 11.00
CA LYS A 207 -17.19 -8.59 11.13
C LYS A 207 -16.74 -7.88 9.85
N ASP A 208 -17.00 -8.48 8.67
CA ASP A 208 -16.67 -7.86 7.39
C ASP A 208 -17.55 -6.64 7.10
N ILE A 209 -18.83 -6.71 7.49
CA ILE A 209 -19.76 -5.59 7.39
C ILE A 209 -19.35 -4.42 8.30
N GLU A 210 -18.99 -4.70 9.56
CA GLU A 210 -18.55 -3.69 10.53
C GLU A 210 -17.28 -2.99 10.06
N LYS A 211 -16.31 -3.74 9.52
CA LYS A 211 -15.09 -3.17 8.93
C LYS A 211 -15.41 -2.20 7.80
N GLN A 212 -16.34 -2.56 6.91
CA GLN A 212 -16.71 -1.67 5.81
C GLN A 212 -17.38 -0.38 6.27
N VAL A 213 -18.17 -0.42 7.36
CA VAL A 213 -18.75 0.79 7.97
C VAL A 213 -17.67 1.64 8.63
N ALA A 214 -16.70 1.02 9.30
CA ALA A 214 -15.58 1.72 9.94
C ALA A 214 -14.62 2.35 8.92
N TYR A 215 -14.47 1.74 7.75
CA TYR A 215 -13.53 2.14 6.69
C TYR A 215 -14.25 2.34 5.35
N PRO A 216 -15.09 3.39 5.21
CA PRO A 216 -15.88 3.63 4.01
C PRO A 216 -15.01 3.99 2.79
N ASN A 217 -13.79 4.49 3.02
CA ASN A 217 -12.83 4.85 1.98
C ASN A 217 -11.91 3.70 1.59
N ALA A 218 -12.13 2.48 2.08
CA ALA A 218 -11.26 1.36 1.81
C ALA A 218 -11.15 1.06 0.30
N ILE A 219 -9.94 0.79 -0.18
CA ILE A 219 -9.73 0.35 -1.56
C ILE A 219 -9.86 -1.18 -1.65
N LYS A 220 -10.83 -1.63 -2.43
CA LYS A 220 -11.15 -3.04 -2.60
C LYS A 220 -11.07 -3.46 -4.05
N ASP A 221 -10.78 -4.73 -4.27
CA ASP A 221 -10.91 -5.38 -5.57
C ASP A 221 -12.36 -5.75 -5.88
N GLU A 222 -12.58 -6.32 -7.06
CA GLU A 222 -13.89 -6.71 -7.57
C GLU A 222 -14.54 -7.80 -6.71
N GLN A 223 -13.76 -8.50 -5.88
CA GLN A 223 -14.22 -9.52 -4.93
C GLN A 223 -14.46 -8.94 -3.52
N GLY A 224 -14.30 -7.61 -3.36
CA GLY A 224 -14.45 -6.92 -2.09
C GLY A 224 -13.28 -7.14 -1.13
N ARG A 225 -12.11 -7.59 -1.63
CA ARG A 225 -10.90 -7.78 -0.82
C ARG A 225 -10.04 -6.54 -0.84
N LEU A 226 -9.35 -6.22 0.25
CA LEU A 226 -8.41 -5.09 0.27
C LEU A 226 -7.36 -5.23 -0.83
N ARG A 227 -7.02 -4.13 -1.50
CA ARG A 227 -5.96 -4.12 -2.52
C ARG A 227 -4.58 -3.96 -1.89
N CYS A 228 -3.56 -4.58 -2.47
CA CYS A 228 -2.17 -4.37 -2.08
C CYS A 228 -1.20 -4.49 -3.25
N ALA A 229 0.00 -3.92 -3.08
CA ALA A 229 1.11 -4.10 -4.00
C ALA A 229 2.26 -4.84 -3.32
N ALA A 230 3.17 -5.37 -4.13
CA ALA A 230 4.41 -5.97 -3.65
C ALA A 230 5.57 -5.65 -4.60
N ALA A 231 6.74 -5.41 -4.03
CA ALA A 231 7.94 -5.12 -4.78
C ALA A 231 8.61 -6.40 -5.31
N THR A 232 9.17 -6.32 -6.51
CA THR A 232 10.07 -7.31 -7.09
C THR A 232 11.32 -6.65 -7.63
N THR A 233 12.25 -7.46 -8.14
CA THR A 233 13.50 -7.02 -8.77
C THR A 233 13.61 -7.50 -10.22
N THR A 234 14.80 -7.36 -10.80
CA THR A 234 15.12 -7.77 -12.17
C THR A 234 15.65 -9.20 -12.27
N GLY A 235 15.72 -9.74 -13.49
CA GLY A 235 16.22 -11.08 -13.76
C GLY A 235 15.28 -12.21 -13.32
N ASP A 236 15.76 -13.45 -13.36
CA ASP A 236 14.91 -14.64 -13.17
C ASP A 236 14.37 -14.77 -11.74
N GLY A 237 15.16 -14.43 -10.72
CA GLY A 237 14.68 -14.42 -9.33
C GLY A 237 13.58 -13.37 -9.10
N GLY A 238 13.65 -12.23 -9.78
CA GLY A 238 12.58 -11.23 -9.77
C GLY A 238 11.31 -11.70 -10.50
N PHE A 239 11.48 -12.48 -11.56
CA PHE A 239 10.38 -13.07 -12.31
C PHE A 239 9.64 -14.16 -11.51
N GLU A 240 10.37 -15.13 -10.93
CA GLU A 240 9.78 -16.17 -10.07
C GLU A 240 9.03 -15.56 -8.87
N ARG A 241 9.60 -14.51 -8.28
CA ARG A 241 8.95 -13.76 -7.22
C ARG A 241 7.64 -13.12 -7.71
N ALA A 242 7.63 -12.52 -8.89
CA ALA A 242 6.42 -11.94 -9.46
C ALA A 242 5.33 -13.00 -9.70
N GLU A 243 5.67 -14.20 -10.19
CA GLU A 243 4.74 -15.33 -10.34
C GLU A 243 4.06 -15.67 -9.01
N ARG A 244 4.84 -15.86 -7.95
CA ARG A 244 4.32 -16.18 -6.61
C ARG A 244 3.42 -15.08 -6.04
N LEU A 245 3.75 -13.82 -6.31
CA LEU A 245 2.95 -12.66 -5.86
C LEU A 245 1.62 -12.57 -6.62
N ILE A 246 1.62 -12.83 -7.92
CA ILE A 246 0.41 -12.89 -8.75
C ILE A 246 -0.49 -14.03 -8.26
N ASP A 247 0.08 -15.22 -8.01
CA ASP A 247 -0.65 -16.37 -7.46
C ASP A 247 -1.24 -16.11 -6.07
N ALA A 248 -0.57 -15.26 -5.27
CA ALA A 248 -1.07 -14.81 -3.98
C ALA A 248 -2.24 -13.81 -4.09
N GLY A 249 -2.51 -13.29 -5.29
CA GLY A 249 -3.57 -12.31 -5.57
C GLY A 249 -3.14 -10.87 -5.39
N CYS A 250 -1.86 -10.55 -5.59
CA CYS A 250 -1.35 -9.18 -5.57
C CYS A 250 -1.98 -8.36 -6.71
N ASP A 251 -2.42 -7.13 -6.41
CA ASP A 251 -3.08 -6.26 -7.40
C ASP A 251 -2.05 -5.50 -8.27
N VAL A 252 -0.88 -5.21 -7.70
CA VAL A 252 0.16 -4.41 -8.35
C VAL A 252 1.56 -4.94 -8.04
N ILE A 253 2.33 -5.23 -9.08
CA ILE A 253 3.76 -5.55 -8.97
C ILE A 253 4.57 -4.29 -9.17
N VAL A 254 5.48 -4.00 -8.23
CA VAL A 254 6.39 -2.85 -8.31
C VAL A 254 7.80 -3.35 -8.66
N VAL A 255 8.24 -3.12 -9.89
CA VAL A 255 9.64 -3.37 -10.28
C VAL A 255 10.50 -2.23 -9.70
N ASP A 256 11.16 -2.51 -8.58
CA ASP A 256 11.83 -1.50 -7.74
C ASP A 256 13.37 -1.61 -7.83
N THR A 257 13.96 -0.66 -8.55
CA THR A 257 15.42 -0.51 -8.72
C THR A 257 15.89 0.92 -8.44
N ALA A 258 17.18 1.12 -8.17
CA ALA A 258 17.76 2.46 -8.08
C ALA A 258 17.81 3.19 -9.45
N HIS A 259 17.92 2.44 -10.56
CA HIS A 259 17.99 3.01 -11.91
C HIS A 259 17.05 2.28 -12.88
N GLY A 260 15.82 2.80 -12.97
CA GLY A 260 14.72 2.25 -13.76
C GLY A 260 14.95 2.28 -15.27
N HIS A 261 15.83 3.15 -15.77
CA HIS A 261 16.14 3.26 -17.20
C HIS A 261 17.20 2.23 -17.66
N SER A 262 17.40 1.14 -16.92
CA SER A 262 18.31 0.06 -17.31
C SER A 262 17.58 -1.00 -18.15
N ALA A 263 18.30 -1.59 -19.12
CA ALA A 263 17.71 -2.60 -20.02
C ALA A 263 17.07 -3.78 -19.29
N LYS A 264 17.69 -4.23 -18.18
CA LYS A 264 17.17 -5.32 -17.32
C LYS A 264 15.81 -4.99 -16.72
N VAL A 265 15.57 -3.73 -16.34
CA VAL A 265 14.28 -3.28 -15.80
C VAL A 265 13.22 -3.29 -16.89
N LEU A 266 13.54 -2.73 -18.06
CA LEU A 266 12.62 -2.72 -19.20
C LEU A 266 12.22 -4.15 -19.61
N GLU A 267 13.18 -5.08 -19.59
CA GLU A 267 12.91 -6.50 -19.82
C GLU A 267 12.01 -7.10 -18.74
N SER A 268 12.27 -6.84 -17.46
CA SER A 268 11.45 -7.33 -16.36
C SER A 268 10.01 -6.81 -16.42
N VAL A 269 9.80 -5.54 -16.77
CA VAL A 269 8.46 -4.97 -16.99
C VAL A 269 7.73 -5.76 -18.08
N ARG A 270 8.37 -5.94 -19.25
CA ARG A 270 7.78 -6.72 -20.35
C ARG A 270 7.44 -8.15 -19.94
N ARG A 271 8.34 -8.83 -19.21
CA ARG A 271 8.13 -10.20 -18.73
C ARG A 271 6.92 -10.28 -17.79
N VAL A 272 6.80 -9.39 -16.82
CA VAL A 272 5.65 -9.37 -15.89
C VAL A 272 4.34 -9.09 -16.64
N LYS A 273 4.34 -8.17 -17.60
CA LYS A 273 3.15 -7.89 -18.43
C LYS A 273 2.75 -9.07 -19.32
N THR A 274 3.70 -9.82 -19.86
CA THR A 274 3.43 -11.05 -20.62
C THR A 274 2.85 -12.16 -19.74
N LEU A 275 3.31 -12.24 -18.48
CA LEU A 275 2.84 -13.25 -17.52
C LEU A 275 1.37 -13.05 -17.12
N SER A 276 0.94 -11.81 -16.93
CA SER A 276 -0.44 -11.51 -16.56
C SER A 276 -0.90 -10.16 -17.09
N ASN A 277 -2.04 -10.17 -17.80
CA ASN A 277 -2.74 -8.96 -18.22
C ASN A 277 -3.64 -8.38 -17.12
N ALA A 278 -3.87 -9.11 -16.03
CA ALA A 278 -4.73 -8.67 -14.94
C ALA A 278 -3.97 -7.80 -13.93
N VAL A 279 -2.74 -8.19 -13.59
CA VAL A 279 -1.93 -7.44 -12.62
C VAL A 279 -1.43 -6.13 -13.22
N GLN A 280 -1.42 -5.08 -12.42
CA GLN A 280 -0.84 -3.81 -12.84
C GLN A 280 0.65 -3.78 -12.51
N VAL A 281 1.44 -3.06 -13.31
CA VAL A 281 2.89 -2.94 -13.11
C VAL A 281 3.28 -1.49 -12.89
N ILE A 282 3.88 -1.21 -11.74
CA ILE A 282 4.58 0.05 -11.46
C ILE A 282 6.07 -0.20 -11.67
N ALA A 283 6.77 0.72 -12.33
CA ALA A 283 8.20 0.60 -12.53
C ALA A 283 8.95 1.88 -12.21
N GLY A 284 10.14 1.73 -11.61
CA GLY A 284 11.02 2.85 -11.28
C GLY A 284 12.26 2.40 -10.50
N ASN A 285 13.12 3.32 -10.05
CA ASN A 285 12.93 4.77 -10.11
C ASN A 285 13.56 5.40 -11.34
N VAL A 286 12.88 6.39 -11.91
CA VAL A 286 13.43 7.29 -12.93
C VAL A 286 13.40 8.72 -12.43
N ALA A 287 14.12 9.61 -13.10
CA ALA A 287 14.18 11.02 -12.74
C ALA A 287 14.22 11.95 -13.95
N THR A 288 13.96 11.42 -15.16
CA THR A 288 13.95 12.17 -16.42
C THR A 288 12.78 11.74 -17.30
N ARG A 289 12.39 12.60 -18.25
CA ARG A 289 11.36 12.32 -19.25
C ARG A 289 11.65 11.05 -20.04
N GLU A 290 12.88 10.85 -20.51
CA GLU A 290 13.27 9.69 -21.33
C GLU A 290 13.19 8.39 -20.54
N GLY A 291 13.60 8.41 -19.27
CA GLY A 291 13.48 7.24 -18.40
C GLY A 291 12.02 6.85 -18.16
N ALA A 292 11.15 7.84 -17.97
CA ALA A 292 9.71 7.61 -17.86
C ALA A 292 9.16 7.03 -19.17
N GLN A 293 9.46 7.64 -20.32
CA GLN A 293 9.01 7.16 -21.63
C GLN A 293 9.46 5.71 -21.90
N ALA A 294 10.71 5.37 -21.61
CA ALA A 294 11.22 4.01 -21.83
C ALA A 294 10.45 2.94 -21.01
N LEU A 295 10.04 3.27 -19.79
CA LEU A 295 9.22 2.38 -18.96
C LEU A 295 7.77 2.29 -19.46
N ILE A 296 7.21 3.40 -19.93
CA ILE A 296 5.89 3.43 -20.58
C ILE A 296 5.89 2.52 -21.81
N ASP A 297 6.90 2.67 -22.68
CA ASP A 297 7.08 1.85 -23.89
C ASP A 297 7.31 0.37 -23.58
N ALA A 298 7.90 0.07 -22.41
CA ALA A 298 8.04 -1.31 -21.93
C ALA A 298 6.72 -1.90 -21.39
N GLY A 299 5.69 -1.08 -21.17
CA GLY A 299 4.35 -1.51 -20.75
C GLY A 299 4.02 -1.25 -19.27
N ALA A 300 4.77 -0.39 -18.58
CA ALA A 300 4.43 0.02 -17.22
C ALA A 300 3.07 0.74 -17.18
N ASP A 301 2.23 0.41 -16.18
CA ASP A 301 0.90 1.00 -15.98
C ASP A 301 0.96 2.27 -15.09
N ALA A 302 2.08 2.50 -14.40
CA ALA A 302 2.43 3.75 -13.74
C ALA A 302 3.96 3.87 -13.53
N ILE A 303 4.46 5.10 -13.44
CA ILE A 303 5.90 5.39 -13.31
C ILE A 303 6.24 5.89 -11.92
N LYS A 304 7.25 5.29 -11.27
CA LYS A 304 7.76 5.72 -9.97
C LYS A 304 8.98 6.62 -10.14
N VAL A 305 8.92 7.83 -9.57
CA VAL A 305 9.85 8.92 -9.85
C VAL A 305 10.58 9.38 -8.60
N GLY A 306 11.91 9.43 -8.69
CA GLY A 306 12.77 10.02 -7.67
C GLY A 306 14.08 9.27 -7.50
N ILE A 307 15.21 9.93 -7.76
CA ILE A 307 16.55 9.38 -7.53
C ILE A 307 17.29 10.26 -6.51
N GLY A 308 17.55 9.66 -5.34
CA GLY A 308 18.19 10.32 -4.21
C GLY A 308 17.40 11.34 -3.36
N PRO A 309 16.08 11.60 -3.51
CA PRO A 309 15.39 12.59 -2.67
C PRO A 309 15.04 12.05 -1.27
N GLY A 310 15.14 10.74 -1.05
CA GLY A 310 14.74 10.10 0.20
C GLY A 310 15.59 10.57 1.39
N SER A 311 14.96 10.77 2.56
CA SER A 311 15.60 11.32 3.76
C SER A 311 16.79 10.51 4.32
N ILE A 312 16.98 9.29 3.82
CA ILE A 312 18.02 8.34 4.25
C ILE A 312 18.83 7.81 3.06
N CYS A 313 18.63 8.39 1.87
CA CYS A 313 19.32 8.00 0.65
C CYS A 313 20.54 8.91 0.47
N THR A 314 21.68 8.30 0.18
CA THR A 314 22.95 9.01 -0.05
C THR A 314 23.42 8.90 -1.50
N THR A 315 22.63 8.33 -2.42
CA THR A 315 22.95 8.20 -3.85
C THR A 315 23.52 9.48 -4.46
N ARG A 316 22.90 10.64 -4.19
CA ARG A 316 23.38 11.94 -4.71
C ARG A 316 24.77 12.32 -4.22
N ILE A 317 25.14 11.89 -3.01
CA ILE A 317 26.42 12.20 -2.39
C ILE A 317 27.47 11.16 -2.77
N VAL A 318 27.12 9.88 -2.75
CA VAL A 318 28.05 8.76 -2.96
C VAL A 318 28.31 8.53 -4.46
N ALA A 319 27.25 8.50 -5.26
CA ALA A 319 27.34 8.27 -6.71
C ALA A 319 27.37 9.59 -7.53
N GLY A 320 26.98 10.72 -6.94
CA GLY A 320 26.89 11.99 -7.65
C GLY A 320 25.71 12.10 -8.62
N VAL A 321 24.71 11.20 -8.51
CA VAL A 321 23.59 11.09 -9.47
C VAL A 321 22.26 11.44 -8.80
N GLY A 322 21.45 12.24 -9.48
CA GLY A 322 20.07 12.55 -9.10
C GLY A 322 19.56 13.84 -9.73
N VAL A 323 18.26 14.09 -9.60
CA VAL A 323 17.58 15.31 -10.07
C VAL A 323 16.72 15.86 -8.94
N PRO A 324 16.69 17.18 -8.68
CA PRO A 324 15.77 17.79 -7.72
C PRO A 324 14.32 17.30 -7.91
N GLN A 325 13.65 16.95 -6.81
CA GLN A 325 12.49 16.06 -6.88
C GLN A 325 11.30 16.67 -7.61
N LEU A 326 11.08 17.99 -7.46
CA LEU A 326 9.97 18.66 -8.13
C LEU A 326 10.18 18.66 -9.65
N THR A 327 11.39 19.01 -10.11
CA THR A 327 11.77 18.93 -11.53
C THR A 327 11.64 17.51 -12.08
N ALA A 328 12.14 16.51 -11.35
CA ALA A 328 12.03 15.11 -11.77
C ALA A 328 10.58 14.66 -11.97
N ILE A 329 9.67 15.08 -11.08
CA ILE A 329 8.23 14.81 -11.19
C ILE A 329 7.68 15.47 -12.45
N MET A 330 7.94 16.76 -12.66
CA MET A 330 7.42 17.50 -13.80
C MET A 330 7.86 16.90 -15.14
N GLU A 331 9.16 16.57 -15.29
CA GLU A 331 9.67 15.92 -16.51
C GLU A 331 9.03 14.55 -16.79
N ALA A 332 8.83 13.73 -15.75
CA ALA A 332 8.20 12.43 -15.91
C ALA A 332 6.70 12.55 -16.21
N VAL A 333 6.03 13.56 -15.66
CA VAL A 333 4.61 13.86 -15.91
C VAL A 333 4.37 14.26 -17.36
N GLU A 334 5.31 14.94 -18.02
CA GLU A 334 5.19 15.23 -19.46
C GLU A 334 5.01 13.95 -20.28
N ALA A 335 5.92 12.98 -20.12
CA ALA A 335 5.79 11.66 -20.77
C ALA A 335 4.53 10.90 -20.30
N GLY A 336 4.21 10.96 -19.01
CA GLY A 336 3.03 10.32 -18.43
C GLY A 336 1.71 10.83 -19.03
N ASN A 337 1.57 12.15 -19.18
CA ASN A 337 0.37 12.78 -19.72
C ASN A 337 0.18 12.46 -21.21
N GLU A 338 1.25 12.47 -22.01
CA GLU A 338 1.20 12.10 -23.43
C GLU A 338 0.66 10.65 -23.63
N ALA A 339 0.93 9.76 -22.68
CA ALA A 339 0.59 8.34 -22.77
C ALA A 339 -0.58 7.88 -21.86
N ASP A 340 -1.25 8.80 -21.17
CA ASP A 340 -2.23 8.50 -20.10
C ASP A 340 -1.71 7.48 -19.06
N VAL A 341 -0.51 7.73 -18.53
CA VAL A 341 0.15 6.93 -17.50
C VAL A 341 0.37 7.76 -16.22
N PRO A 342 -0.23 7.37 -15.08
CA PRO A 342 -0.01 8.02 -13.80
C PRO A 342 1.45 8.03 -13.36
N VAL A 343 1.86 9.11 -12.69
CA VAL A 343 3.18 9.29 -12.09
C VAL A 343 3.10 9.27 -10.57
N ILE A 344 4.06 8.60 -9.94
CA ILE A 344 4.18 8.45 -8.49
C ILE A 344 5.43 9.19 -8.01
N ALA A 345 5.25 10.19 -7.14
CA ALA A 345 6.36 10.90 -6.49
C ALA A 345 6.91 10.08 -5.31
N ASP A 346 8.16 9.59 -5.38
CA ASP A 346 8.79 8.75 -4.36
C ASP A 346 9.96 9.47 -3.67
N GLY A 347 9.75 9.81 -2.39
CA GLY A 347 10.77 10.43 -1.52
C GLY A 347 10.77 11.97 -1.51
N GLY A 348 11.51 12.55 -0.57
CA GLY A 348 11.67 14.00 -0.39
C GLY A 348 10.53 14.74 0.32
N ILE A 349 9.39 14.09 0.56
CA ILE A 349 8.21 14.68 1.22
C ILE A 349 8.41 14.67 2.74
N LYS A 350 8.51 15.86 3.35
CA LYS A 350 8.70 16.05 4.79
C LYS A 350 7.41 16.51 5.47
N TYR A 351 6.60 17.29 4.77
CA TYR A 351 5.35 17.88 5.27
C TYR A 351 4.18 17.62 4.33
N SER A 352 2.95 17.82 4.81
CA SER A 352 1.75 17.77 3.98
C SER A 352 1.77 18.81 2.85
N GLY A 353 2.47 19.93 3.04
CA GLY A 353 2.73 20.90 1.98
C GLY A 353 3.57 20.35 0.83
N ASP A 354 4.56 19.50 1.11
CA ASP A 354 5.37 18.86 0.07
C ASP A 354 4.55 17.83 -0.72
N LEU A 355 3.66 17.10 -0.04
CA LEU A 355 2.66 16.26 -0.69
C LEU A 355 1.80 17.10 -1.63
N ALA A 356 1.27 18.23 -1.17
CA ALA A 356 0.47 19.12 -2.00
C ALA A 356 1.24 19.65 -3.23
N LYS A 357 2.51 20.03 -3.06
CA LYS A 357 3.39 20.46 -4.16
C LYS A 357 3.66 19.33 -5.15
N ALA A 358 3.91 18.11 -4.68
CA ALA A 358 4.11 16.95 -5.55
C ALA A 358 2.86 16.64 -6.40
N ILE A 359 1.67 16.67 -5.78
CA ILE A 359 0.40 16.48 -6.49
C ILE A 359 0.16 17.60 -7.49
N ALA A 360 0.34 18.86 -7.08
CA ALA A 360 0.20 20.02 -7.97
C ALA A 360 1.17 19.99 -9.17
N ALA A 361 2.36 19.39 -9.00
CA ALA A 361 3.32 19.19 -10.09
C ALA A 361 2.92 18.10 -11.09
N GLY A 362 1.78 17.44 -10.88
CA GLY A 362 1.22 16.44 -11.79
C GLY A 362 1.35 14.98 -11.32
N ALA A 363 2.03 14.71 -10.21
CA ALA A 363 2.03 13.36 -9.65
C ALA A 363 0.60 12.97 -9.26
N SER A 364 0.16 11.78 -9.65
CA SER A 364 -1.16 11.27 -9.30
C SER A 364 -1.20 10.78 -7.84
N VAL A 365 -0.06 10.30 -7.34
CA VAL A 365 0.11 9.69 -6.01
C VAL A 365 1.51 10.02 -5.47
N ALA A 366 1.64 10.10 -4.14
CA ALA A 366 2.95 10.14 -3.48
C ALA A 366 3.24 8.85 -2.69
N MET A 367 4.47 8.35 -2.79
CA MET A 367 4.99 7.25 -1.99
C MET A 367 5.77 7.79 -0.79
N LEU A 368 5.38 7.37 0.42
CA LEU A 368 5.93 7.86 1.68
C LEU A 368 6.64 6.74 2.45
N GLY A 369 7.84 7.06 2.97
CA GLY A 369 8.61 6.19 3.87
C GLY A 369 8.67 6.74 5.30
N SER A 370 9.54 7.72 5.53
CA SER A 370 9.87 8.27 6.87
C SER A 370 8.65 8.80 7.64
N LEU A 371 7.66 9.32 6.93
CA LEU A 371 6.44 9.82 7.54
C LEU A 371 5.61 8.70 8.19
N LEU A 372 5.68 7.48 7.64
CA LEU A 372 4.92 6.30 8.07
C LEU A 372 5.74 5.32 8.91
N ALA A 373 7.07 5.33 8.82
CA ALA A 373 7.94 4.39 9.52
C ALA A 373 7.81 4.41 11.06
N GLY A 374 7.35 5.52 11.64
CA GLY A 374 7.17 5.68 13.09
C GLY A 374 5.84 5.16 13.63
N THR A 375 4.99 4.55 12.82
CA THR A 375 3.62 4.17 13.24
C THR A 375 3.54 2.76 13.83
N ASP A 376 2.39 2.46 14.45
CA ASP A 376 2.09 1.15 15.06
C ASP A 376 2.13 -0.01 14.07
N GLU A 377 1.75 0.24 12.82
CA GLU A 377 1.60 -0.74 11.76
C GLU A 377 2.88 -0.97 10.95
N ALA A 378 3.83 -0.03 11.03
CA ALA A 378 5.15 -0.22 10.45
C ALA A 378 5.87 -1.40 11.14
N PRO A 379 6.69 -2.19 10.43
CA PRO A 379 7.50 -3.24 11.05
C PRO A 379 8.49 -2.69 12.09
N GLY A 380 9.04 -3.59 12.91
CA GLY A 380 10.03 -3.26 13.93
C GLY A 380 9.44 -2.81 15.27
N GLU A 381 10.31 -2.77 16.28
CA GLU A 381 9.95 -2.51 17.67
C GLU A 381 10.04 -1.02 18.02
N VAL A 382 9.23 -0.62 19.01
CA VAL A 382 9.34 0.70 19.63
C VAL A 382 10.37 0.61 20.75
N PHE A 383 11.40 1.47 20.70
CA PHE A 383 12.43 1.55 21.75
C PHE A 383 12.52 2.94 22.34
N LEU A 384 13.03 3.02 23.58
CA LEU A 384 13.18 4.28 24.30
C LEU A 384 14.58 4.85 24.08
N TYR A 385 14.66 6.12 23.67
CA TYR A 385 15.92 6.87 23.56
C TYR A 385 15.75 8.26 24.17
N GLN A 386 16.58 8.60 25.15
CA GLN A 386 16.52 9.88 25.88
C GLN A 386 15.10 10.22 26.40
N GLY A 387 14.38 9.21 26.91
CA GLY A 387 13.04 9.38 27.48
C GLY A 387 11.91 9.56 26.45
N ARG A 388 12.18 9.40 25.15
CA ARG A 388 11.17 9.43 24.09
C ARG A 388 11.15 8.11 23.32
N SER A 389 9.99 7.75 22.79
CA SER A 389 9.80 6.53 21.99
C SER A 389 10.16 6.76 20.53
N TYR A 390 10.91 5.83 19.94
CA TYR A 390 11.35 5.83 18.55
C TYR A 390 11.14 4.47 17.90
N LYS A 391 11.17 4.44 16.57
CA LYS A 391 11.29 3.22 15.76
C LYS A 391 12.51 3.31 14.85
N SER A 392 13.08 2.15 14.50
CA SER A 392 14.20 2.08 13.57
C SER A 392 13.72 2.37 12.15
N TYR A 393 14.53 3.07 11.38
CA TYR A 393 14.23 3.43 10.00
C TYR A 393 15.51 3.42 9.18
N ARG A 394 15.53 2.67 8.07
CA ARG A 394 16.76 2.47 7.28
C ARG A 394 16.49 2.47 5.78
N GLY A 395 17.48 2.97 5.03
CA GLY A 395 17.45 3.00 3.58
C GLY A 395 17.65 1.61 3.01
N MET A 396 17.01 1.31 1.89
CA MET A 396 17.29 0.05 1.18
C MET A 396 18.76 -0.02 0.71
N GLY A 397 19.44 1.12 0.58
CA GLY A 397 20.87 1.20 0.30
C GLY A 397 21.76 1.20 1.54
N SER A 398 21.23 1.02 2.75
CA SER A 398 22.05 0.85 3.95
C SER A 398 22.71 -0.53 3.96
N VAL A 399 23.87 -0.64 4.61
CA VAL A 399 24.57 -1.93 4.75
C VAL A 399 23.66 -3.00 5.34
N GLY A 400 22.90 -2.67 6.40
CA GLY A 400 22.03 -3.61 7.07
C GLY A 400 20.80 -4.04 6.25
N ALA A 401 20.32 -3.22 5.31
CA ALA A 401 19.26 -3.59 4.38
C ALA A 401 19.82 -4.39 3.19
N MET A 402 20.96 -3.97 2.65
CA MET A 402 21.62 -4.64 1.52
C MET A 402 22.03 -6.06 1.89
N ALA A 403 22.57 -6.27 3.09
CA ALA A 403 22.91 -7.58 3.63
C ALA A 403 21.69 -8.52 3.79
N ARG A 404 20.46 -8.00 3.75
CA ARG A 404 19.20 -8.78 3.81
C ARG A 404 18.46 -8.85 2.48
N GLY A 405 19.15 -8.63 1.36
CA GLY A 405 18.61 -8.91 0.02
C GLY A 405 18.18 -7.70 -0.81
N SER A 406 18.63 -6.49 -0.47
CA SER A 406 18.43 -5.30 -1.31
C SER A 406 19.69 -4.84 -2.08
N ALA A 407 20.81 -5.57 -1.98
CA ALA A 407 22.06 -5.22 -2.67
C ALA A 407 21.92 -5.17 -4.20
N ASP A 408 21.08 -6.03 -4.78
CA ASP A 408 20.80 -6.08 -6.22
C ASP A 408 20.09 -4.81 -6.72
N ARG A 409 19.33 -4.11 -5.85
CA ARG A 409 18.72 -2.80 -6.16
C ARG A 409 19.77 -1.77 -6.59
N TYR A 410 20.98 -1.90 -6.05
CA TYR A 410 22.13 -1.01 -6.24
C TYR A 410 23.25 -1.67 -7.04
N PHE A 411 22.93 -2.69 -7.85
CA PHE A 411 23.87 -3.38 -8.73
C PHE A 411 25.05 -4.07 -8.00
N GLN A 412 24.86 -4.43 -6.73
CA GLN A 412 25.90 -5.03 -5.87
C GLN A 412 25.56 -6.47 -5.45
N ALA A 413 24.75 -7.18 -6.25
CA ALA A 413 24.32 -8.55 -5.95
C ALA A 413 25.49 -9.56 -5.85
N GLU A 414 26.59 -9.31 -6.56
CA GLU A 414 27.76 -10.19 -6.60
C GLU A 414 28.76 -9.93 -5.45
N VAL A 415 28.53 -8.90 -4.63
CA VAL A 415 29.41 -8.53 -3.51
C VAL A 415 29.02 -9.35 -2.27
N SER A 416 29.77 -10.41 -2.01
CA SER A 416 29.52 -11.33 -0.87
C SER A 416 30.07 -10.83 0.46
N ASP A 417 31.11 -10.00 0.45
CA ASP A 417 31.68 -9.38 1.65
C ASP A 417 30.94 -8.08 1.98
N THR A 418 30.20 -8.07 3.08
CA THR A 418 29.42 -6.91 3.53
C THR A 418 30.29 -5.67 3.79
N HIS A 419 31.59 -5.83 4.08
CA HIS A 419 32.53 -4.71 4.26
C HIS A 419 32.95 -4.06 2.93
N LYS A 420 32.71 -4.73 1.80
CA LYS A 420 33.00 -4.20 0.45
C LYS A 420 31.79 -3.57 -0.22
N LEU A 421 30.62 -3.61 0.43
CA LEU A 421 29.45 -2.91 -0.07
C LEU A 421 29.70 -1.39 -0.04
N VAL A 422 29.24 -0.71 -1.09
CA VAL A 422 29.23 0.74 -1.20
C VAL A 422 27.79 1.20 -0.93
N PRO A 423 27.45 1.57 0.31
CA PRO A 423 26.08 1.88 0.69
C PRO A 423 25.64 3.23 0.09
N GLU A 424 24.44 3.23 -0.48
CA GLU A 424 23.74 4.42 -0.97
C GLU A 424 22.57 4.83 -0.05
N GLY A 425 22.63 4.40 1.22
CA GLY A 425 21.72 4.81 2.25
C GLY A 425 22.29 4.65 3.67
N ILE A 426 21.57 5.20 4.64
CA ILE A 426 21.92 5.19 6.05
C ILE A 426 20.82 4.54 6.91
N GLU A 427 21.16 4.24 8.16
CA GLU A 427 20.22 3.80 9.19
C GLU A 427 20.04 4.91 10.23
N GLY A 428 18.82 5.07 10.72
CA GLY A 428 18.48 6.06 11.70
C GLY A 428 17.25 5.66 12.50
N GLN A 429 16.69 6.63 13.20
CA GLN A 429 15.49 6.46 14.00
C GLN A 429 14.49 7.57 13.71
N VAL A 430 13.20 7.24 13.76
CA VAL A 430 12.10 8.20 13.63
C VAL A 430 11.28 8.21 14.91
N PRO A 431 10.75 9.38 15.34
CA PRO A 431 9.86 9.44 16.49
C PRO A 431 8.66 8.52 16.31
N TYR A 432 8.22 7.89 17.38
CA TYR A 432 6.98 7.13 17.41
C TYR A 432 5.77 8.05 17.21
N LYS A 433 4.81 7.66 16.37
CA LYS A 433 3.68 8.49 15.92
C LYS A 433 2.30 7.91 16.23
N GLY A 434 2.21 6.74 16.86
CA GLY A 434 0.94 6.05 17.07
C GLY A 434 0.35 5.47 15.78
N PRO A 435 -0.98 5.36 15.66
CA PRO A 435 -1.62 4.73 14.52
C PRO A 435 -1.43 5.50 13.20
N VAL A 436 -1.21 4.78 12.10
CA VAL A 436 -0.99 5.41 10.77
C VAL A 436 -2.18 6.27 10.32
N ALA A 437 -3.40 5.90 10.71
CA ALA A 437 -4.62 6.66 10.37
C ALA A 437 -4.55 8.12 10.83
N ALA A 438 -3.94 8.41 11.98
CA ALA A 438 -3.77 9.77 12.47
C ALA A 438 -2.81 10.58 11.59
N VAL A 439 -1.71 9.96 11.14
CA VAL A 439 -0.75 10.58 10.22
C VAL A 439 -1.39 10.84 8.85
N LEU A 440 -2.12 9.86 8.30
CA LEU A 440 -2.82 10.00 7.02
C LEU A 440 -3.90 11.08 7.06
N HIS A 441 -4.61 11.22 8.18
CA HIS A 441 -5.59 12.28 8.38
C HIS A 441 -4.94 13.67 8.29
N GLN A 442 -3.79 13.87 8.93
CA GLN A 442 -3.06 15.14 8.87
C GLN A 442 -2.52 15.44 7.46
N LEU A 443 -1.97 14.43 6.78
CA LEU A 443 -1.47 14.59 5.40
C LEU A 443 -2.60 14.94 4.43
N SER A 444 -3.71 14.20 4.51
CA SER A 444 -4.91 14.45 3.71
C SER A 444 -5.53 15.81 4.03
N GLY A 445 -5.59 16.20 5.31
CA GLY A 445 -6.08 17.51 5.73
C GLY A 445 -5.26 18.66 5.16
N GLY A 446 -3.93 18.54 5.18
CA GLY A 446 -3.04 19.53 4.56
C GLY A 446 -3.21 19.64 3.04
N LEU A 447 -3.37 18.50 2.35
CA LEU A 447 -3.67 18.49 0.92
C LEU A 447 -5.02 19.15 0.61
N ARG A 448 -6.07 18.84 1.38
CA ARG A 448 -7.40 19.47 1.26
C ARG A 448 -7.33 20.98 1.44
N ALA A 449 -6.56 21.44 2.43
CA ALA A 449 -6.35 22.86 2.65
C ALA A 449 -5.67 23.52 1.45
N ALA A 450 -4.59 22.92 0.92
CA ALA A 450 -3.91 23.42 -0.27
C ALA A 450 -4.83 23.49 -1.50
N MET A 451 -5.64 22.44 -1.72
CA MET A 451 -6.66 22.41 -2.79
C MET A 451 -7.69 23.53 -2.62
N GLY A 452 -8.13 23.81 -1.38
CA GLY A 452 -8.99 24.94 -1.07
C GLY A 452 -8.36 26.30 -1.42
N TYR A 453 -7.08 26.51 -1.09
CA TYR A 453 -6.35 27.73 -1.44
C TYR A 453 -6.12 27.91 -2.95
N VAL A 454 -5.99 26.81 -3.69
CA VAL A 454 -5.83 26.81 -5.16
C VAL A 454 -7.19 26.88 -5.88
N GLY A 455 -8.30 26.65 -5.20
CA GLY A 455 -9.63 26.62 -5.83
C GLY A 455 -9.87 25.38 -6.68
N ALA A 456 -9.37 24.23 -6.22
CA ALA A 456 -9.45 22.94 -6.91
C ALA A 456 -10.32 21.94 -6.12
N PRO A 457 -11.51 21.56 -6.61
CA PRO A 457 -12.35 20.53 -5.98
C PRO A 457 -11.85 19.10 -6.22
N SER A 458 -10.91 18.87 -7.14
CA SER A 458 -10.40 17.53 -7.48
C SER A 458 -8.90 17.54 -7.77
N ILE A 459 -8.24 16.38 -7.69
CA ILE A 459 -6.81 16.22 -8.01
C ILE A 459 -6.48 16.68 -9.44
N PRO A 460 -7.23 16.29 -10.50
CA PRO A 460 -6.97 16.79 -11.85
C PRO A 460 -7.07 18.32 -11.96
N GLU A 461 -8.08 18.93 -11.32
CA GLU A 461 -8.20 20.39 -11.33
C GLU A 461 -7.07 21.08 -10.56
N MET A 462 -6.54 20.45 -9.50
CA MET A 462 -5.37 20.98 -8.80
C MET A 462 -4.15 20.99 -9.72
N GLN A 463 -3.94 19.91 -10.48
CA GLN A 463 -2.84 19.78 -11.43
C GLN A 463 -2.95 20.78 -12.59
N GLU A 464 -4.17 21.09 -13.03
CA GLU A 464 -4.43 22.07 -14.10
C GLU A 464 -4.26 23.52 -13.62
N LYS A 465 -4.78 23.85 -12.42
CA LYS A 465 -4.86 25.24 -11.94
C LYS A 465 -3.65 25.70 -11.14
N ALA A 466 -2.92 24.79 -10.51
CA ALA A 466 -1.85 25.15 -9.60
C ALA A 466 -0.75 25.95 -10.29
N GLN A 467 -0.34 27.03 -9.65
CA GLN A 467 0.82 27.82 -10.07
C GLN A 467 1.83 27.84 -8.94
N PHE A 468 3.10 27.61 -9.27
CA PHE A 468 4.19 27.75 -8.33
C PHE A 468 4.78 29.15 -8.40
N ILE A 469 5.29 29.62 -7.26
CA ILE A 469 6.20 30.76 -7.17
C ILE A 469 7.52 30.28 -6.59
N ARG A 470 8.63 30.61 -7.25
CA ARG A 470 9.97 30.33 -6.74
C ARG A 470 10.28 31.27 -5.58
N ILE A 471 10.88 30.74 -4.53
CA ILE A 471 11.33 31.49 -3.36
C ILE A 471 12.84 31.40 -3.20
N THR A 472 13.39 32.31 -2.40
CA THR A 472 14.79 32.26 -1.97
C THR A 472 14.90 31.54 -0.62
N ASN A 473 16.13 31.27 -0.16
CA ASN A 473 16.36 30.76 1.20
C ASN A 473 15.78 31.67 2.30
N ALA A 474 15.71 32.99 2.06
CA ALA A 474 15.05 33.91 2.99
C ALA A 474 13.53 33.67 3.00
N GLY A 475 12.91 33.44 1.83
CA GLY A 475 11.51 33.06 1.74
C GLY A 475 11.20 31.71 2.39
N LEU A 476 12.13 30.74 2.34
CA LEU A 476 11.96 29.47 3.05
C LEU A 476 11.99 29.68 4.56
N ARG A 477 12.94 30.48 5.07
CA ARG A 477 13.00 30.85 6.49
C ARG A 477 11.75 31.59 6.95
N GLU A 478 11.22 32.49 6.14
CA GLU A 478 9.94 33.19 6.38
C GLU A 478 8.76 32.21 6.40
N SER A 479 8.75 31.21 5.54
CA SER A 479 7.66 30.21 5.44
C SER A 479 7.56 29.34 6.70
N HIS A 480 8.69 29.09 7.37
CA HIS A 480 8.73 28.36 8.63
C HIS A 480 8.41 29.26 9.83
N VAL A 481 8.05 28.66 10.97
CA VAL A 481 7.88 29.40 12.23
C VAL A 481 9.21 30.08 12.58
N HIS A 482 9.19 31.41 12.71
CA HIS A 482 10.36 32.24 13.03
C HIS A 482 10.03 33.25 14.14
N ASP A 483 11.08 33.72 14.83
CA ASP A 483 11.02 34.75 15.89
C ASP A 483 10.13 34.43 17.11
N VAL A 484 9.83 33.15 17.34
CA VAL A 484 9.10 32.65 18.53
C VAL A 484 9.66 31.32 19.04
N THR A 485 9.46 31.05 20.33
CA THR A 485 9.75 29.74 20.94
C THR A 485 8.51 28.85 20.87
N ILE A 486 8.62 27.69 20.20
CA ILE A 486 7.54 26.70 20.13
C ILE A 486 7.34 26.09 21.53
N THR A 487 6.19 26.36 22.16
CA THR A 487 5.83 25.80 23.48
C THR A 487 5.10 24.47 23.38
N ARG A 488 4.41 24.22 22.26
CA ARG A 488 3.72 22.96 21.94
C ARG A 488 3.83 22.70 20.44
N GLU A 489 4.34 21.53 20.08
CA GLU A 489 4.41 21.10 18.68
C GLU A 489 3.03 20.66 18.17
N SER A 490 2.78 20.87 16.87
CA SER A 490 1.57 20.37 16.21
C SER A 490 1.87 19.06 15.48
N PRO A 491 0.92 18.12 15.38
CA PRO A 491 1.15 16.82 14.74
C PRO A 491 1.65 16.89 13.28
N ASN A 492 1.33 17.97 12.57
CA ASN A 492 1.68 18.23 11.17
C ASN A 492 2.96 19.08 11.00
N TYR A 493 3.59 19.54 12.09
CA TYR A 493 4.79 20.39 12.05
C TYR A 493 5.71 20.11 13.25
N PRO A 494 6.66 19.17 13.13
CA PRO A 494 7.71 18.98 14.13
C PRO A 494 8.64 20.22 14.15
N GLY A 495 8.90 20.80 15.31
CA GLY A 495 9.57 22.10 15.48
C GLY A 495 11.07 22.11 15.22
N ARG A 496 11.61 21.11 14.52
CA ARG A 496 13.01 21.06 14.09
C ARG A 496 13.04 21.10 12.56
N VAL A 497 13.45 22.26 12.03
CA VAL A 497 13.89 22.44 10.65
C VAL A 497 15.37 22.80 10.73
#